data_AF-A0AAW4VUM5-F1
#
_entry.id   AF-A0AAW4VUM5-F1
#
_cell.length_a   1.000
_cell.length_b   1.000
_cell.length_c   1.000
_cell.angle_alpha   90.00
_cell.angle_beta   90.00
_cell.angle_gamma   90.00
#
_symmetry.space_group_name_H-M   'P 1'
#
loop_
_entity.id
_entity.type
_entity.pdbx_description
1 polymer ?
#
loop_
_entity_poly.entity_id
_entity_poly.type
_entity_poly.pdbx_seq_one_letter_code
_entity_poly.pdbx_strand_id
1 'polypeptide(L)'
;METIIQNTITNHKVMLDQHCKAIVGNQEMLARMIHEFVREVRYLSVKEIMKIIKDEQRFRWLNNENMIPNYGTVKFDMLCCVDLPQLNGANKRIYLNVEIQNNIHPGYSLVTREIAYVLRILTT
;
A
#
# COMPACT_ATOMS: atom_id res chain seq x y z
N MET A 1 -11.54 -31.73 -18.07
CA MET A 1 -12.65 -30.95 -17.47
C MET A 1 -12.17 -30.24 -16.20
N GLU A 2 -11.52 -30.95 -15.28
CA GLU A 2 -10.92 -30.37 -14.05
C GLU A 2 -9.90 -29.26 -14.31
N THR A 3 -9.00 -29.42 -15.29
CA THR A 3 -8.01 -28.39 -15.66
C THR A 3 -8.65 -27.09 -16.16
N ILE A 4 -9.78 -27.18 -16.86
CA ILE A 4 -10.53 -26.01 -17.37
C ILE A 4 -11.21 -25.26 -16.21
N ILE A 5 -11.77 -26.00 -15.25
CA ILE A 5 -12.38 -25.44 -14.04
C ILE A 5 -11.31 -24.76 -13.19
N GLN A 6 -10.15 -25.41 -12.99
CA GLN A 6 -9.05 -24.86 -12.21
C GLN A 6 -8.48 -23.58 -12.84
N ASN A 7 -8.32 -23.55 -14.17
CA ASN A 7 -7.88 -22.36 -14.88
C ASN A 7 -8.90 -21.22 -14.76
N THR A 8 -10.20 -21.53 -14.87
CA THR A 8 -11.28 -20.55 -14.70
C THR A 8 -11.27 -19.94 -13.29
N ILE A 9 -11.17 -20.76 -12.24
CA ILE A 9 -11.12 -20.29 -10.84
C ILE A 9 -9.88 -19.42 -10.62
N THR A 10 -8.73 -19.82 -11.17
CA THR A 10 -7.47 -19.06 -11.05
C THR A 10 -7.60 -17.70 -11.71
N ASN A 11 -8.19 -17.62 -12.91
CA ASN A 11 -8.41 -16.36 -13.61
C ASN A 11 -9.36 -15.42 -12.84
N HIS A 12 -10.41 -15.96 -12.23
CA HIS A 12 -11.32 -15.16 -11.40
C HIS A 12 -10.61 -14.60 -10.17
N LYS A 13 -9.74 -15.38 -9.52
CA LYS A 13 -8.93 -14.89 -8.38
C LYS A 13 -7.99 -13.76 -8.78
N VAL A 14 -7.33 -13.87 -9.94
CA VAL A 14 -6.46 -12.81 -10.47
C VAL A 14 -7.26 -11.54 -10.76
N MET A 15 -8.43 -11.66 -11.38
CA MET A 15 -9.28 -10.50 -11.69
C MET A 15 -9.80 -9.80 -10.41
N LEU A 16 -10.18 -10.58 -9.39
CA LEU A 16 -10.60 -10.05 -8.09
C LEU A 16 -9.45 -9.33 -7.38
N ASP A 17 -8.25 -9.93 -7.37
CA ASP A 17 -7.04 -9.32 -6.81
C ASP A 17 -6.75 -7.96 -7.45
N GLN A 18 -6.81 -7.88 -8.78
CA GLN A 18 -6.62 -6.62 -9.52
C GLN A 18 -7.69 -5.58 -9.19
N HIS A 19 -8.96 -5.98 -9.03
CA HIS A 19 -10.03 -5.06 -8.63
C HIS A 19 -9.82 -4.52 -7.21
N CYS A 20 -9.43 -5.38 -6.27
CA CYS A 20 -9.12 -4.95 -4.91
C CYS A 20 -7.96 -3.95 -4.91
N LYS A 21 -6.90 -4.21 -5.69
CA LYS A 21 -5.77 -3.29 -5.86
C LYS A 21 -6.21 -1.95 -6.43
N ALA A 22 -7.08 -1.94 -7.44
CA ALA A 22 -7.61 -0.71 -8.02
C ALA A 22 -8.44 0.12 -7.02
N ILE A 23 -9.26 -0.54 -6.20
CA ILE A 23 -10.05 0.14 -5.15
C ILE A 23 -9.12 0.75 -4.10
N VAL A 24 -8.15 -0.02 -3.61
CA VAL A 24 -7.20 0.44 -2.58
C VAL A 24 -6.29 1.56 -3.10
N GLY A 25 -5.86 1.46 -4.36
CA GLY A 25 -5.04 2.47 -5.03
C GLY A 25 -5.80 3.75 -5.40
N ASN A 26 -7.10 3.82 -5.16
CA ASN A 26 -7.88 5.04 -5.38
C ASN A 26 -7.41 6.17 -4.45
N GLN A 27 -7.18 7.37 -5.00
CA GLN A 27 -6.66 8.51 -4.25
C GLN A 27 -7.56 8.95 -3.08
N GLU A 28 -8.88 8.78 -3.17
CA GLU A 28 -9.79 9.07 -2.05
C GLU A 28 -9.64 8.02 -0.94
N MET A 29 -9.50 6.74 -1.29
CA MET A 29 -9.23 5.67 -0.31
C MET A 29 -7.89 5.93 0.41
N LEU A 30 -6.84 6.28 -0.35
CA LEU A 30 -5.56 6.69 0.21
C LEU A 30 -5.70 7.87 1.17
N ALA A 31 -6.41 8.93 0.77
CA ALA A 31 -6.60 10.11 1.60
C ALA A 31 -7.33 9.78 2.91
N ARG A 32 -8.34 8.91 2.86
CA ARG A 32 -9.08 8.45 4.04
C ARG A 32 -8.21 7.59 4.95
N MET A 33 -7.39 6.69 4.40
CA MET A 33 -6.44 5.91 5.20
C MET A 33 -5.41 6.80 5.89
N ILE A 34 -4.83 7.76 5.17
CA ILE A 34 -3.87 8.72 5.75
C ILE A 34 -4.53 9.51 6.89
N HIS A 35 -5.73 10.05 6.64
CA HIS A 35 -6.47 10.81 7.65
C HIS A 35 -6.75 9.98 8.91
N GLU A 36 -7.18 8.73 8.75
CA GLU A 36 -7.57 7.88 9.87
C GLU A 36 -6.36 7.40 10.68
N PHE A 37 -5.32 6.92 10.00
CA PHE A 37 -4.21 6.20 10.64
C PHE A 37 -3.00 7.07 10.96
N VAL A 38 -2.80 8.21 10.27
CA VAL A 38 -1.65 9.09 10.52
C VAL A 38 -2.07 10.22 11.46
N ARG A 39 -1.91 9.97 12.77
CA ARG A 39 -2.35 10.89 13.84
C ARG A 39 -1.84 12.32 13.68
N GLU A 40 -0.62 12.48 13.19
CA GLU A 40 0.07 13.78 13.08
C GLU A 40 -0.58 14.72 12.05
N VAL A 41 -1.41 14.21 11.13
CA VAL A 41 -2.03 14.98 10.05
C VAL A 41 -3.55 15.04 10.15
N ARG A 42 -4.13 14.60 11.27
CA ARG A 42 -5.59 14.65 11.52
C ARG A 42 -6.19 16.06 11.52
N TYR A 43 -5.34 17.09 11.56
CA TYR A 43 -5.77 18.47 11.42
C TYR A 43 -6.06 18.86 9.95
N LEU A 44 -5.59 18.07 8.99
CA LEU A 44 -5.93 18.21 7.57
C LEU A 44 -7.23 17.46 7.29
N SER A 45 -8.13 18.06 6.52
CA SER A 45 -9.29 17.35 5.98
C SER A 45 -8.89 16.34 4.90
N VAL A 46 -9.74 15.33 4.67
CA VAL A 46 -9.58 14.39 3.55
C VAL A 46 -9.42 15.13 2.21
N LYS A 47 -10.13 16.23 2.01
CA LYS A 47 -10.05 17.04 0.78
C LYS A 47 -8.68 17.71 0.60
N GLU A 48 -8.07 18.18 1.69
CA GLU A 48 -6.70 18.75 1.66
C GLU A 48 -5.67 17.65 1.37
N ILE A 49 -5.82 16.49 2.00
CA ILE A 49 -4.94 15.33 1.74
C ILE A 49 -5.08 14.88 0.28
N MET A 50 -6.30 14.83 -0.28
CA MET A 50 -6.51 14.53 -1.70
C MET A 50 -5.82 15.54 -2.62
N LYS A 51 -5.79 16.83 -2.26
CA LYS A 51 -5.06 17.86 -3.03
C LYS A 51 -3.56 17.59 -2.99
N ILE A 52 -3.02 17.17 -1.84
CA ILE A 52 -1.62 16.79 -1.68
C ILE A 52 -1.28 15.54 -2.50
N ILE A 53 -2.14 14.52 -2.51
CA ILE A 53 -1.93 13.29 -3.29
C ILE A 53 -1.89 13.55 -4.80
N LYS A 54 -2.57 14.60 -5.28
CA LYS A 54 -2.53 15.01 -6.69
C LYS A 54 -1.27 15.81 -7.07
N ASP A 55 -0.48 16.24 -6.10
CA ASP A 55 0.78 16.95 -6.33
C ASP A 55 1.92 15.93 -6.48
N GLU A 56 2.41 15.75 -7.71
CA GLU A 56 3.48 14.79 -8.05
C GLU A 56 4.82 15.08 -7.36
N GLN A 57 5.03 16.30 -6.86
CA GLN A 57 6.23 16.61 -6.07
C GLN A 57 6.12 16.02 -4.66
N ARG A 58 4.90 15.94 -4.13
CA ARG A 58 4.61 15.46 -2.78
C ARG A 58 4.23 14.00 -2.74
N PHE A 59 3.59 13.48 -3.79
CA PHE A 59 3.10 12.12 -3.86
C PHE A 59 3.79 11.34 -4.97
N ARG A 60 4.28 10.14 -4.63
CA ARG A 60 4.89 9.23 -5.61
C ARG A 60 4.44 7.81 -5.37
N TRP A 61 4.04 7.15 -6.44
CA TRP A 61 4.02 5.69 -6.50
C TRP A 61 5.46 5.17 -6.48
N LEU A 62 5.70 4.12 -5.71
CA LEU A 62 6.99 3.45 -5.64
C LEU A 62 6.94 2.16 -6.46
N ASN A 63 8.12 1.57 -6.74
CA ASN A 63 8.17 0.30 -7.46
C ASN A 63 7.47 -0.79 -6.65
N ASN A 64 6.51 -1.45 -7.29
CA ASN A 64 5.77 -2.57 -6.69
C ASN A 64 6.56 -3.88 -6.72
N GLU A 65 7.77 -3.88 -7.27
CA GLU A 65 8.66 -5.04 -7.31
C GLU A 65 10.10 -4.59 -7.03
N ASN A 66 10.73 -5.15 -6.00
CA ASN A 66 12.11 -4.86 -5.62
C ASN A 66 12.89 -6.17 -5.45
N MET A 67 14.13 -6.20 -5.95
CA MET A 67 15.05 -7.31 -5.75
C MET A 67 15.91 -7.05 -4.52
N ILE A 68 15.75 -7.87 -3.48
CA ILE A 68 16.58 -7.80 -2.29
C ILE A 68 17.65 -8.90 -2.38
N PRO A 69 18.95 -8.57 -2.35
CA PRO A 69 20.01 -9.57 -2.36
C PRO A 69 19.80 -10.64 -1.28
N ASN A 70 19.94 -11.92 -1.64
CA ASN A 70 19.74 -13.10 -0.78
C ASN A 70 18.30 -13.34 -0.27
N TYR A 71 17.36 -12.42 -0.46
CA TYR A 71 15.96 -12.57 -0.07
C TYR A 71 15.04 -12.80 -1.29
N GLY A 72 15.48 -12.36 -2.47
CA GLY A 72 14.77 -12.53 -3.73
C GLY A 72 13.86 -11.35 -4.07
N THR A 73 12.97 -11.57 -5.03
CA THR A 73 12.01 -10.57 -5.50
C THR A 73 10.86 -10.41 -4.52
N VAL A 74 10.69 -9.20 -4.01
CA VAL A 74 9.54 -8.79 -3.20
C VAL A 74 8.55 -8.06 -4.09
N LYS A 75 7.27 -8.43 -3.97
CA LYS A 75 6.15 -7.74 -4.61
C LYS A 75 5.29 -7.08 -3.56
N PHE A 76 4.89 -5.85 -3.84
CA PHE A 76 3.94 -5.07 -3.06
C PHE A 76 2.62 -4.99 -3.82
N ASP A 77 1.50 -5.14 -3.12
CA ASP A 77 0.19 -4.91 -3.73
C ASP A 77 -0.03 -3.43 -4.03
N MET A 78 0.43 -2.55 -3.11
CA MET A 78 0.42 -1.11 -3.27
C MET A 78 1.50 -0.45 -2.41
N LEU A 79 2.44 0.26 -3.04
CA LEU A 79 3.47 1.01 -2.33
C LEU A 79 3.56 2.46 -2.85
N CYS A 80 3.41 3.43 -1.97
CA CYS A 80 3.57 4.85 -2.30
C CYS A 80 4.16 5.66 -1.14
N CYS A 81 4.57 6.89 -1.42
CA CYS A 81 4.95 7.86 -0.38
C CYS A 81 4.29 9.22 -0.61
N VAL A 82 4.02 9.92 0.48
CA VAL A 82 3.43 11.26 0.49
C VAL A 82 4.16 12.19 1.47
N ASP A 83 4.49 13.39 1.02
CA ASP A 83 5.08 14.46 1.83
C ASP A 83 3.97 15.35 2.41
N LEU A 84 3.68 15.16 3.69
CA LEU A 84 2.60 15.83 4.39
C LEU A 84 3.12 17.03 5.20
N PRO A 85 2.47 18.20 5.09
CA PRO A 85 2.84 19.35 5.91
C PRO A 85 2.59 19.04 7.38
N GLN A 86 3.30 19.75 8.24
CA GLN A 86 3.20 19.67 9.70
C GLN A 86 2.92 21.07 10.27
N LEU A 87 2.34 21.12 11.48
CA LEU A 87 2.00 22.40 12.14
C LEU A 87 3.22 23.29 12.41
N ASN A 88 4.41 22.71 12.53
CA ASN A 88 5.68 23.45 12.73
C ASN A 88 6.29 23.97 11.41
N GLY A 89 5.57 23.85 10.28
CA GLY A 89 6.04 24.30 8.96
C GLY A 89 6.95 23.32 8.22
N ALA A 90 7.35 22.20 8.85
CA ALA A 90 8.10 21.15 8.17
C ALA A 90 7.18 20.25 7.32
N ASN A 91 7.78 19.43 6.44
CA ASN A 91 7.09 18.30 5.82
C ASN A 91 7.64 16.99 6.41
N LYS A 92 6.77 15.99 6.60
CA LYS A 92 7.17 14.62 6.91
C LYS A 92 6.74 13.69 5.78
N ARG A 93 7.65 12.81 5.36
CA ARG A 93 7.36 11.77 4.40
C ARG A 93 6.71 10.58 5.09
N ILE A 94 5.54 10.18 4.62
CA ILE A 94 4.88 8.95 5.03
C ILE A 94 4.99 7.94 3.89
N TYR A 95 5.45 6.74 4.21
CA TYR A 95 5.41 5.59 3.31
C TYR A 95 4.16 4.78 3.62
N LEU A 96 3.39 4.47 2.59
CA LEU A 96 2.19 3.64 2.68
C LEU A 96 2.43 2.35 1.91
N ASN A 97 2.52 1.25 2.65
CA ASN A 97 2.41 -0.09 2.11
C ASN A 97 1.04 -0.67 2.49
N VAL A 98 0.22 -1.01 1.50
CA VAL A 98 -1.08 -1.64 1.73
C VAL A 98 -1.10 -3.01 1.06
N GLU A 99 -1.29 -4.04 1.88
CA GLU A 99 -1.21 -5.45 1.49
C GLU A 99 -2.61 -6.07 1.57
N ILE A 100 -3.13 -6.55 0.45
CA ILE A 100 -4.46 -7.17 0.40
C ILE A 100 -4.31 -8.62 0.83
N GLN A 101 -5.13 -9.04 1.80
CA GLN A 101 -5.03 -10.39 2.35
C GLN A 101 -6.11 -11.31 1.83
N ASN A 102 -5.66 -12.37 1.17
CA ASN A 102 -6.51 -13.48 0.74
C ASN A 102 -6.57 -14.61 1.80
N ASN A 103 -5.76 -14.55 2.87
CA ASN A 103 -5.78 -15.52 3.96
C ASN A 103 -5.77 -14.83 5.32
N ILE A 104 -6.84 -15.05 6.10
CA ILE A 104 -6.99 -14.51 7.46
C ILE A 104 -6.12 -15.26 8.50
N HIS A 105 -5.62 -16.45 8.16
CA HIS A 105 -4.79 -17.29 9.03
C HIS A 105 -3.53 -17.79 8.29
N PRO A 106 -2.55 -16.91 8.04
CA PRO A 106 -1.34 -17.28 7.30
C PRO A 106 -0.33 -18.10 8.12
N GLY A 107 -0.62 -18.40 9.39
CA GLY A 107 0.27 -19.17 10.28
C GLY A 107 1.33 -18.34 11.00
N TYR A 108 1.31 -17.01 10.85
CA TYR A 108 2.17 -16.07 11.56
C TYR A 108 1.39 -14.81 11.96
N SER A 109 1.82 -14.14 13.05
CA SER A 109 1.11 -12.98 13.59
C SER A 109 1.19 -11.76 12.66
N LEU A 110 0.23 -10.83 12.80
CA LEU A 110 0.26 -9.55 12.07
C LEU A 110 1.53 -8.73 12.39
N VAL A 111 1.99 -8.75 13.65
CA VAL A 111 3.20 -8.02 14.08
C VAL A 111 4.45 -8.53 13.36
N THR A 112 4.59 -9.85 13.20
CA THR A 112 5.72 -10.44 12.46
C THR A 112 5.75 -9.94 11.01
N ARG A 113 4.58 -9.71 10.43
CA ARG A 113 4.45 -9.22 9.05
C ARG A 113 4.80 -7.76 8.93
N GLU A 114 4.31 -6.94 9.85
CA GLU A 114 4.62 -5.52 9.90
C GLU A 114 6.15 -5.31 9.92
N ILE A 115 6.86 -6.02 10.79
CA ILE A 115 8.33 -5.97 10.86
C ILE A 115 8.95 -6.38 9.52
N ALA A 116 8.51 -7.50 8.94
CA ALA A 116 9.04 -7.95 7.66
C ALA A 116 8.76 -6.95 6.52
N TYR A 117 7.58 -6.32 6.49
CA TYR A 117 7.21 -5.34 5.47
C TYR A 117 8.02 -4.05 5.61
N VAL A 118 8.21 -3.54 6.83
CA VAL A 118 9.06 -2.36 7.06
C VAL A 118 10.49 -2.62 6.62
N LEU A 119 11.05 -3.79 6.95
CA LEU A 119 12.42 -4.15 6.54
C LEU A 119 12.57 -4.16 5.01
N ARG A 120 11.56 -4.64 4.26
CA ARG A 120 11.59 -4.64 2.78
C ARG A 120 11.65 -3.24 2.19
N ILE A 121 10.96 -2.28 2.81
CA ILE A 121 10.98 -0.88 2.37
C ILE A 121 12.37 -0.27 2.62
N LEU A 122 12.98 -0.55 3.77
CA LEU A 122 14.31 -0.02 4.13
C LEU A 122 15.46 -0.58 3.30
N THR A 123 15.30 -1.77 2.72
CA THR A 123 16.30 -2.41 1.86
C THR A 123 16.20 -2.01 0.38
N THR A 124 15.33 -1.06 0.04
CA THR A 124 15.14 -0.51 -1.31
C THR A 124 15.94 0.77 -1.49
#